data_AF-E9AMG9-F1
#
_entry.id   AF-E9AMG9-F1
#
_cell.length_a   1.000
_cell.length_b   1.000
_cell.length_c   1.000
_cell.angle_alpha   90.00
_cell.angle_beta   90.00
_cell.angle_gamma   90.00
#
_symmetry.space_group_name_H-M   'P 1'
#
loop_
_entity.id
_entity.type
_entity.pdbx_description
1 polymer ?
#
loop_
_entity_poly.entity_id
_entity_poly.type
_entity_poly.pdbx_seq_one_letter_code
_entity_poly.pdbx_strand_id
1 'polypeptide(L)'
;MLSFTFALRLSSKQLSHGLLPTHTRKQSFRQSKTALQMSRLRSQTQWENFKLQQELNQEFGARQHTFAQGRRSMQRAAEDLMYDRAYRVERRDRRAGQVYRTTKDRAAEMATARQLLQMQEGTRRLMKKGRTQRTESFRAQKQWNR
;
A
#
# COMPACT_ATOMS: atom_id res chain seq x y z
N MET A 1 -13.63 89.23 6.78
CA MET A 1 -13.70 87.77 6.63
C MET A 1 -12.63 87.34 5.65
N LEU A 2 -11.52 86.77 6.13
CA LEU A 2 -10.41 86.31 5.29
C LEU A 2 -10.36 84.78 5.33
N SER A 3 -10.71 84.17 4.21
CA SER A 3 -10.68 82.73 4.00
C SER A 3 -9.23 82.27 3.83
N PHE A 4 -8.68 81.58 4.84
CA PHE A 4 -7.40 80.88 4.71
C PHE A 4 -7.61 79.57 3.95
N THR A 5 -7.29 79.55 2.67
CA THR A 5 -7.10 78.31 1.91
C THR A 5 -5.77 77.69 2.32
N PHE A 6 -5.81 76.80 3.31
CA PHE A 6 -4.69 75.90 3.62
C PHE A 6 -4.52 74.92 2.46
N ALA A 7 -3.63 75.26 1.52
CA ALA A 7 -3.11 74.29 0.57
C ALA A 7 -2.24 73.30 1.37
N LEU A 8 -2.81 72.14 1.68
CA LEU A 8 -2.09 70.98 2.21
C LEU A 8 -1.05 70.55 1.17
N ARG A 9 0.14 71.15 1.24
CA ARG A 9 1.32 70.65 0.55
C ARG A 9 1.75 69.37 1.26
N LEU A 10 1.13 68.26 0.88
CA LEU A 10 1.63 66.93 1.15
C LEU A 10 3.03 66.84 0.52
N SER A 11 4.04 66.83 1.37
CA SER A 11 5.43 66.64 0.99
C SER A 11 5.57 65.29 0.29
N SER A 12 6.08 65.29 -0.93
CA SER A 12 6.38 64.07 -1.70
C SER A 12 7.35 63.12 -0.97
N LYS A 13 8.04 63.59 0.07
CA LYS A 13 8.89 62.77 0.95
C LYS A 13 8.12 61.89 1.94
N GLN A 14 6.80 62.06 2.07
CA GLN A 14 5.95 61.15 2.85
C GLN A 14 5.40 59.99 2.02
N LEU A 15 5.54 60.03 0.69
CA LEU A 15 5.10 58.96 -0.23
C LEU A 15 6.20 57.95 -0.58
N SER A 16 7.45 58.19 -0.16
CA SER A 16 8.59 57.29 -0.40
C SER A 16 8.70 56.12 0.59
N HIS A 17 7.82 56.07 1.59
CA HIS A 17 7.60 54.86 2.37
C HIS A 17 6.30 54.25 1.87
N GLY A 18 6.43 53.29 0.96
CA GLY A 18 5.30 52.59 0.34
C GLY A 18 4.29 52.08 1.36
N LEU A 19 3.07 51.88 0.85
CA LEU A 19 1.91 51.25 1.50
C LEU A 19 2.31 50.43 2.75
N LEU A 20 1.95 50.95 3.93
CA LEU A 20 1.85 50.31 5.24
C LEU A 20 2.78 49.09 5.45
N PRO A 21 3.72 49.09 6.43
CA PRO A 21 4.38 47.84 6.82
C PRO A 21 3.29 46.87 7.31
N THR A 22 2.86 45.95 6.44
CA THR A 22 1.72 45.05 6.68
C THR A 22 2.00 44.05 7.80
N HIS A 23 3.23 44.04 8.32
CA HIS A 23 3.64 43.25 9.48
C HIS A 23 4.52 44.03 10.45
N THR A 24 4.04 44.14 11.70
CA THR A 24 4.88 44.59 12.81
C THR A 24 5.93 43.50 13.14
N ARG A 25 7.11 43.88 13.64
CA ARG A 25 8.17 42.92 14.05
C ARG A 25 7.63 41.80 14.96
N LYS A 26 6.70 42.12 15.86
CA LYS A 26 6.01 41.16 16.73
C LYS A 26 5.15 40.15 15.95
N GLN A 27 4.48 40.59 14.88
CA GLN A 27 3.67 39.73 14.03
C GLN A 27 4.53 38.78 13.18
N SER A 28 5.65 39.27 12.62
CA SER A 28 6.62 38.43 11.90
C SER A 28 7.24 37.34 12.78
N PHE A 29 7.56 37.66 14.04
CA PHE A 29 8.09 36.69 15.01
C PHE A 29 7.05 35.64 15.43
N ARG A 30 5.77 36.03 15.55
CA ARG A 30 4.68 35.08 15.81
C ARG A 30 4.47 34.15 14.61
N GLN A 31 4.52 34.68 13.39
CA GLN A 31 4.44 33.88 12.16
C GLN A 31 5.61 32.91 12.00
N SER A 32 6.83 33.31 12.36
CA SER A 32 7.97 32.39 12.33
C SER A 32 7.83 31.27 13.38
N LYS A 33 7.31 31.59 14.57
CA LYS A 33 6.98 30.59 15.60
C LYS A 33 5.88 29.63 15.16
N THR A 34 4.79 30.11 14.55
CA THR A 34 3.74 29.22 14.03
C THR A 34 4.25 28.38 12.86
N ALA A 35 5.06 28.95 11.97
CA ALA A 35 5.70 28.20 10.88
C ALA A 35 6.60 27.07 11.41
N LEU A 36 7.39 27.33 12.46
CA LEU A 36 8.20 26.32 13.15
C LEU A 36 7.34 25.21 13.77
N GLN A 37 6.25 25.57 14.45
CA GLN A 37 5.31 24.58 15.02
C GLN A 37 4.66 23.73 13.92
N MET A 38 4.22 24.34 12.82
CA MET A 38 3.67 23.63 11.67
C MET A 38 4.69 22.74 10.96
N SER A 39 5.97 23.15 10.94
CA SER A 39 7.05 22.31 10.40
C SER A 39 7.28 21.07 11.26
N ARG A 40 7.33 21.22 12.59
CA ARG A 40 7.45 20.09 13.52
C ARG A 40 6.27 19.14 13.41
N LEU A 41 5.05 19.67 13.37
CA LEU A 41 3.84 18.87 13.19
C LEU A 41 3.90 18.07 11.88
N ARG A 42 4.23 18.72 10.75
CA ARG A 42 4.39 18.02 9.47
C ARG A 42 5.43 16.92 9.51
N SER A 43 6.58 17.17 10.14
CA SER A 43 7.63 16.16 10.31
C SER A 43 7.14 14.96 11.13
N GLN A 44 6.40 15.21 12.21
CA GLN A 44 5.84 14.16 13.05
C GLN A 44 4.81 13.32 12.28
N THR A 45 3.88 13.98 11.59
CA THR A 45 2.87 13.29 10.76
C THR A 45 3.52 12.50 9.63
N GLN A 46 4.58 13.01 9.00
CA GLN A 46 5.34 12.26 7.98
C GLN A 46 5.97 11.00 8.55
N TRP A 47 6.52 11.09 9.76
CA TRP A 47 7.13 9.94 10.44
C TRP A 47 6.09 8.89 10.84
N GLU A 48 4.96 9.32 11.40
CA GLU A 48 3.83 8.43 11.73
C GLU A 48 3.25 7.74 10.48
N ASN A 49 3.06 8.50 9.40
CA ASN A 49 2.62 7.94 8.11
C ASN A 49 3.61 6.92 7.55
N PHE A 50 4.92 7.20 7.64
CA PHE A 50 5.95 6.27 7.21
C PHE A 50 5.91 4.97 8.02
N LYS A 51 5.77 5.08 9.35
CA LYS A 51 5.67 3.92 10.24
C LYS A 51 4.45 3.06 9.91
N LEU A 52 3.27 3.67 9.74
CA LEU A 52 2.06 2.97 9.32
C LEU A 52 2.23 2.28 7.95
N GLN A 53 2.88 2.95 7.00
CA GLN A 53 3.15 2.37 5.69
C GLN A 53 4.11 1.17 5.79
N GLN A 54 5.10 1.23 6.67
CA GLN A 54 6.02 0.13 6.92
C GLN A 54 5.29 -1.08 7.53
N GLU A 55 4.44 -0.88 8.54
CA GLU A 55 3.63 -1.93 9.16
C GLU A 55 2.70 -2.59 8.14
N LEU A 56 1.98 -1.80 7.34
CA LEU A 56 1.13 -2.31 6.26
C LEU A 56 1.90 -3.14 5.23
N ASN A 57 3.11 -2.71 4.87
CA ASN A 57 3.96 -3.44 3.94
C ASN A 57 4.43 -4.78 4.53
N GLN A 58 4.75 -4.83 5.82
CA GLN A 58 5.13 -6.06 6.52
C GLN A 58 3.98 -7.06 6.56
N GLU A 59 2.79 -6.62 6.98
CA GLU A 59 1.59 -7.46 6.97
C GLU A 59 1.29 -8.00 5.59
N PHE A 60 1.38 -7.12 4.58
CA PHE A 60 1.12 -7.51 3.21
C PHE A 60 2.15 -8.54 2.70
N GLY A 61 3.42 -8.35 3.03
CA GLY A 61 4.48 -9.32 2.75
C GLY A 61 4.20 -10.68 3.40
N ALA A 62 3.82 -10.69 4.68
CA ALA A 62 3.46 -11.91 5.39
C ALA A 62 2.29 -12.64 4.71
N ARG A 63 1.22 -11.93 4.34
CA ARG A 63 0.08 -12.51 3.60
C ARG A 63 0.52 -13.09 2.26
N GLN A 64 1.39 -12.41 1.51
CA GLN A 64 1.92 -12.93 0.25
C GLN A 64 2.71 -14.23 0.43
N HIS A 65 3.52 -14.32 1.49
CA HIS A 65 4.23 -15.55 1.82
C HIS A 65 3.26 -16.70 2.11
N THR A 66 2.24 -16.48 2.93
CA THR A 66 1.21 -17.50 3.23
C THR A 66 0.50 -17.96 1.97
N PHE A 67 0.08 -17.03 1.08
CA PHE A 67 -0.54 -17.40 -0.19
C PHE A 67 0.41 -18.18 -1.11
N ALA A 68 1.69 -17.79 -1.17
CA ALA A 68 2.69 -18.51 -1.96
C ALA A 68 2.94 -19.93 -1.43
N GLN A 69 3.00 -20.10 -0.10
CA GLN A 69 3.10 -21.40 0.54
C GLN A 69 1.87 -22.26 0.26
N GLY A 70 0.66 -21.73 0.45
CA GLY A 70 -0.59 -22.42 0.14
C GLY A 70 -0.71 -22.83 -1.33
N ARG A 71 -0.23 -22.01 -2.26
CA ARG A 71 -0.17 -22.38 -3.69
C ARG A 71 0.79 -23.53 -3.95
N ARG A 72 1.97 -23.51 -3.34
CA ARG A 72 2.96 -24.60 -3.47
C ARG A 72 2.44 -25.90 -2.87
N SER A 73 1.74 -25.85 -1.73
CA SER A 73 1.16 -27.04 -1.12
C SER A 73 0.03 -27.63 -1.98
N MET A 74 -0.88 -26.80 -2.51
CA MET A 74 -1.93 -27.27 -3.43
C MET A 74 -1.33 -27.90 -4.70
N GLN A 75 -0.30 -27.27 -5.28
CA GLN A 75 0.38 -27.82 -6.45
C GLN A 75 1.04 -29.17 -6.14
N ARG A 76 1.79 -29.28 -5.03
CA ARG A 76 2.43 -30.53 -4.62
C ARG A 76 1.40 -31.63 -4.35
N ALA A 77 0.34 -31.32 -3.63
CA ALA A 77 -0.73 -32.27 -3.36
C ALA A 77 -1.41 -32.76 -4.65
N ALA A 78 -1.64 -31.87 -5.62
CA ALA A 78 -2.15 -32.25 -6.93
C ALA A 78 -1.15 -33.15 -7.69
N GLU A 79 0.14 -32.83 -7.68
CA GLU A 79 1.19 -33.65 -8.28
C GLU A 79 1.29 -35.03 -7.60
N ASP A 80 1.18 -35.09 -6.27
CA ASP A 80 1.24 -36.34 -5.51
C ASP A 80 0.07 -37.26 -5.86
N LEU A 81 -1.14 -36.69 -6.00
CA LEU A 81 -2.32 -37.40 -6.49
C LEU A 81 -2.13 -37.84 -7.95
N MET A 82 -1.65 -36.96 -8.84
CA MET A 82 -1.48 -37.28 -10.26
C MET A 82 -0.41 -38.34 -10.54
N TYR A 83 0.66 -38.39 -9.75
CA TYR A 83 1.79 -39.29 -10.01
C TYR A 83 1.89 -40.47 -9.03
N ASP A 84 0.92 -40.60 -8.13
CA ASP A 84 0.90 -41.59 -7.05
C ASP A 84 2.21 -41.55 -6.22
N ARG A 85 2.82 -40.37 -6.08
CA ARG A 85 4.16 -40.24 -5.48
C ARG A 85 4.14 -40.61 -4.00
N ALA A 86 3.12 -40.20 -3.26
CA ALA A 86 2.91 -40.59 -1.87
C ALA A 86 2.81 -42.12 -1.73
N TYR A 87 2.06 -42.76 -2.61
CA TYR A 87 1.87 -44.22 -2.61
C TYR A 87 3.16 -45.00 -2.95
N ARG A 88 3.96 -44.48 -3.89
CA ARG A 88 5.28 -45.07 -4.20
C ARG A 88 6.23 -45.02 -3.00
N VAL A 89 6.18 -43.96 -2.20
CA VAL A 89 6.98 -43.82 -0.97
C VAL A 89 6.50 -44.83 0.09
N GLU A 90 5.19 -44.95 0.32
CA GLU A 90 4.65 -45.90 1.30
C GLU A 90 4.91 -47.37 0.96
N ARG A 91 4.94 -47.74 -0.32
CA ARG A 91 5.37 -49.09 -0.76
C ARG A 91 6.85 -49.34 -0.53
N ARG A 92 7.71 -48.34 -0.76
CA ARG A 92 9.15 -48.44 -0.53
C ARG A 92 9.46 -48.68 0.94
N ASP A 93 8.72 -48.03 1.83
CA ASP A 93 8.89 -48.14 3.28
C ASP A 93 8.23 -49.40 3.89
N ARG A 94 7.76 -50.33 3.04
CA ARG A 94 7.10 -51.60 3.41
C ARG A 94 5.88 -51.46 4.33
N ARG A 95 5.30 -50.26 4.43
CA ARG A 95 4.13 -49.97 5.27
C ARG A 95 2.81 -50.17 4.53
N ALA A 96 2.80 -50.02 3.20
CA ALA A 96 1.59 -50.24 2.41
C ALA A 96 1.49 -51.71 1.94
N GLY A 97 0.50 -52.43 2.45
CA GLY A 97 0.02 -53.66 1.82
C GLY A 97 -0.48 -53.41 0.38
N GLN A 98 -0.77 -54.46 -0.38
CA GLN A 98 -1.36 -54.36 -1.72
C GLN A 98 -2.75 -53.70 -1.67
N VAL A 99 -2.80 -52.37 -1.65
CA VAL A 99 -4.05 -51.63 -1.84
C VAL A 99 -4.44 -51.73 -3.30
N TYR A 100 -5.49 -52.50 -3.59
CA TYR A 100 -6.11 -52.56 -4.91
C TYR A 100 -6.94 -51.28 -5.12
N ARG A 101 -6.52 -50.43 -6.05
CA ARG A 101 -7.32 -49.27 -6.47
C ARG A 101 -8.18 -49.61 -7.66
N THR A 102 -9.45 -49.23 -7.58
CA THR A 102 -10.35 -49.31 -8.72
C THR A 102 -10.13 -48.12 -9.66
N THR A 103 -10.59 -48.25 -10.91
CA THR A 103 -10.60 -47.14 -11.87
C THR A 103 -11.43 -45.94 -11.38
N LYS A 104 -12.45 -46.19 -10.54
CA LYS A 104 -13.29 -45.16 -9.92
C LYS A 104 -12.50 -44.32 -8.91
N ASP A 105 -11.69 -44.96 -8.06
CA ASP A 105 -10.85 -44.26 -7.09
C ASP A 105 -9.84 -43.35 -7.80
N ARG A 106 -9.24 -43.86 -8.88
CA ARG A 106 -8.30 -43.09 -9.69
C ARG A 106 -8.93 -41.87 -10.35
N ALA A 107 -10.17 -42.01 -10.84
CA ALA A 107 -10.92 -40.90 -11.43
C ALA A 107 -11.23 -39.82 -10.38
N ALA A 108 -11.60 -40.23 -9.16
CA ALA A 108 -11.88 -39.31 -8.06
C ALA A 108 -10.63 -38.51 -7.66
N GLU A 109 -9.46 -39.14 -7.57
CA GLU A 109 -8.19 -38.46 -7.29
C GLU A 109 -7.78 -37.46 -8.36
N MET A 110 -7.93 -37.86 -9.62
CA MET A 110 -7.62 -36.96 -10.74
C MET A 110 -8.58 -35.77 -10.77
N ALA A 111 -9.84 -35.96 -10.37
CA ALA A 111 -10.78 -34.85 -10.20
C ALA A 111 -10.36 -33.91 -9.06
N THR A 112 -9.92 -34.46 -7.92
CA THR A 112 -9.41 -33.65 -6.80
C THR A 112 -8.13 -32.89 -7.18
N ALA A 113 -7.21 -33.53 -7.90
CA ALA A 113 -5.99 -32.90 -8.40
C ALA A 113 -6.31 -31.70 -9.32
N ARG A 114 -7.26 -31.86 -10.26
CA ARG A 114 -7.71 -30.75 -11.11
C ARG A 114 -8.31 -29.61 -10.30
N GLN A 115 -9.13 -29.92 -9.29
CA GLN A 115 -9.72 -28.90 -8.41
C GLN A 115 -8.64 -28.12 -7.65
N LEU A 116 -7.62 -28.80 -7.11
CA LEU A 116 -6.49 -28.15 -6.43
C LEU A 116 -5.71 -27.23 -7.37
N LEU A 117 -5.46 -27.65 -8.61
CA LEU A 117 -4.81 -26.81 -9.63
C LEU A 117 -5.68 -25.60 -9.99
N GLN A 118 -7.00 -25.77 -10.12
CA GLN A 118 -7.92 -24.66 -10.34
C GLN A 118 -7.91 -23.65 -9.18
N MET A 119 -7.88 -24.12 -7.93
CA MET A 119 -7.77 -23.26 -6.75
C MET A 119 -6.42 -22.52 -6.71
N GLN A 120 -5.33 -23.19 -7.07
CA GLN A 120 -3.98 -22.61 -7.16
C GLN A 120 -3.90 -21.52 -8.25
N GLU A 121 -4.59 -21.71 -9.37
CA GLU A 121 -4.69 -20.71 -10.44
C GLU A 121 -5.63 -19.56 -10.07
N GLY A 122 -6.75 -19.85 -9.40
CA GLY A 122 -7.66 -18.84 -8.87
C GLY A 122 -6.98 -17.89 -7.88
N THR A 123 -6.23 -18.43 -6.93
CA THR A 123 -5.43 -17.64 -5.97
C THR A 123 -4.35 -16.82 -6.67
N ARG A 124 -3.67 -17.35 -7.71
CA ARG A 124 -2.73 -16.58 -8.54
C ARG A 124 -3.40 -15.37 -9.19
N ARG A 125 -4.59 -15.56 -9.78
CA ARG A 125 -5.34 -14.49 -10.46
C ARG A 125 -5.80 -13.42 -9.48
N LEU A 126 -6.29 -13.80 -8.30
CA LEU A 126 -6.67 -12.87 -7.24
C LEU A 126 -5.49 -12.01 -6.78
N MET A 127 -4.32 -12.63 -6.53
CA MET A 127 -3.10 -11.88 -6.19
C MET A 127 -2.68 -10.91 -7.30
N LYS A 128 -2.76 -11.33 -8.57
CA LYS A 128 -2.46 -10.47 -9.72
C LYS A 128 -3.41 -9.27 -9.78
N LYS A 129 -4.73 -9.50 -9.61
CA LYS A 129 -5.75 -8.44 -9.60
C LYS A 129 -5.54 -7.46 -8.44
N GLY A 130 -5.22 -7.95 -7.24
CA GLY A 130 -4.90 -7.08 -6.10
C GLY A 130 -3.62 -6.25 -6.30
N ARG A 131 -2.68 -6.71 -7.14
CA ARG A 131 -1.50 -5.91 -7.53
C ARG A 131 -1.88 -4.80 -8.51
N THR A 132 -2.68 -5.10 -9.54
CA THR A 132 -3.09 -4.10 -10.54
C THR A 132 -3.93 -3.00 -9.93
N GLN A 133 -4.90 -3.34 -9.08
CA GLN A 133 -5.75 -2.37 -8.37
C GLN A 133 -4.93 -1.39 -7.52
N ARG A 134 -3.88 -1.86 -6.83
CA ARG A 134 -3.00 -0.98 -6.05
C ARG A 134 -2.14 -0.06 -6.92
N THR A 135 -1.65 -0.56 -8.05
CA THR A 135 -0.92 0.31 -8.99
C THR A 135 -1.83 1.36 -9.61
N GLU A 136 -3.10 1.03 -9.87
CA GLU A 136 -4.10 1.96 -10.38
C GLU A 136 -4.48 2.99 -9.33
N SER A 137 -4.74 2.60 -8.08
CA SER A 137 -5.03 3.54 -7.00
C SER A 137 -3.87 4.50 -6.74
N PHE A 138 -2.63 4.01 -6.74
CA PHE A 138 -1.44 4.85 -6.61
C PHE A 138 -1.33 5.85 -7.76
N ARG A 139 -1.57 5.42 -9.01
CA ARG A 139 -1.58 6.31 -10.17
C ARG A 139 -2.68 7.37 -10.07
N ALA A 140 -3.90 6.98 -9.67
CA ALA A 140 -5.02 7.89 -9.48
C ALA A 140 -4.74 8.93 -8.39
N GLN A 141 -4.19 8.52 -7.25
CA GLN A 141 -3.80 9.42 -6.16
C GLN A 141 -2.72 10.42 -6.60
N LYS A 142 -1.73 9.98 -7.39
CA LYS A 142 -0.70 10.87 -7.94
C LYS A 142 -1.28 11.91 -8.91
N GLN A 143 -2.33 11.57 -9.67
CA GLN A 143 -3.01 12.50 -10.56
C GLN A 143 -3.80 13.56 -9.78
N TRP A 144 -4.47 13.18 -8.69
CA TRP A 144 -5.23 14.10 -7.83
C TRP A 144 -4.35 15.10 -7.07
N ASN A 145 -3.09 14.75 -6.79
CA ASN A 145 -2.14 15.61 -6.07
C ASN A 145 -1.31 16.53 -7.01
N ARG A 146 -1.57 16.51 -8.32
CA ARG A 146 -1.00 17.45 -9.30
C ARG A 146 -1.96 18.60 -9.54
#